data_AF-A0A2W7BIZ3-F1
#
_entry.id   AF-A0A2W7BIZ3-F1
#
_cell.length_a   1.000
_cell.length_b   1.000
_cell.length_c   1.000
_cell.angle_alpha   90.00
_cell.angle_beta   90.00
_cell.angle_gamma   90.00
#
_symmetry.space_group_name_H-M   'P 1'
#
loop_
_entity.id
_entity.type
_entity.pdbx_description
1 polymer ?
#
loop_
_entity_poly.entity_id
_entity_poly.type
_entity_poly.pdbx_seq_one_letter_code
_entity_poly.pdbx_strand_id
1 'polypeptide(L)' 'MDKLKIRNIDHLGIITGIVDQMGLVEIINQEIGENSQEKISAGMVVKAMILNGLGFVNAPLYLSLLALA' A
#
# COMPACT_ATOMS: atom_id res chain seq x y z
N MET A 1 20.22 14.15 23.09
CA MET A 1 20.07 12.68 23.04
C MET A 1 18.82 12.38 22.24
N ASP A 2 18.97 11.94 20.99
CA ASP A 2 17.85 11.54 20.17
C ASP A 2 17.19 10.29 20.76
N LYS A 3 15.88 10.35 20.96
CA LYS A 3 15.09 9.23 21.48
C LYS A 3 14.97 8.16 20.40
N LEU A 4 15.53 6.98 20.64
CA LEU A 4 15.31 5.80 19.81
C LEU A 4 13.81 5.48 19.79
N LYS A 5 13.16 5.51 18.62
CA LYS A 5 11.75 5.13 18.44
C LYS A 5 11.66 3.71 17.90
N ILE A 6 11.21 2.79 18.74
CA ILE A 6 10.87 1.43 18.35
C ILE A 6 9.38 1.42 17.94
N ARG A 7 9.07 0.87 16.77
CA ARG A 7 7.70 0.68 16.27
C ARG A 7 7.52 -0.79 15.91
N ASN A 8 6.43 -1.39 16.35
CA ASN A 8 5.99 -2.67 15.78
C ASN A 8 5.27 -2.38 14.46
N ILE A 9 5.65 -3.09 13.41
CA ILE A 9 5.12 -2.94 12.05
C ILE A 9 4.28 -4.16 11.62
N ASP A 10 4.28 -5.23 12.43
CA ASP A 10 3.63 -6.51 12.17
C ASP A 10 3.92 -7.09 10.76
N HIS A 11 3.17 -8.11 10.34
CA HIS A 11 3.39 -8.75 9.04
C HIS A 11 3.04 -7.85 7.85
N LEU A 12 2.05 -6.95 8.00
CA LEU A 12 1.67 -6.00 6.94
C LEU A 12 2.78 -4.99 6.64
N GLY A 13 3.56 -4.57 7.65
CA GLY A 13 4.71 -3.70 7.44
C GLY A 13 5.82 -4.37 6.62
N ILE A 14 6.04 -5.67 6.83
CA ILE A 14 6.99 -6.47 6.02
C ILE A 14 6.51 -6.56 4.58
N ILE A 15 5.23 -6.89 4.36
CA ILE A 15 4.64 -6.96 3.01
C ILE A 15 4.71 -5.59 2.31
N THR A 16 4.40 -4.51 3.01
CA THR A 16 4.51 -3.13 2.49
C THR A 16 5.95 -2.85 2.02
N GLY A 17 6.94 -3.20 2.85
CA GLY A 17 8.34 -3.03 2.51
C GLY A 17 8.78 -3.84 1.29
N ILE A 18 8.28 -5.06 1.12
CA ILE A 18 8.55 -5.89 -0.07
C ILE A 18 7.93 -5.26 -1.31
N VAL A 19 6.67 -4.82 -1.23
CA VAL A 19 5.97 -4.15 -2.35
C VAL A 19 6.74 -2.90 -2.80
N ASP A 20 7.25 -2.12 -1.85
CA ASP A 20 8.08 -0.93 -2.14
C ASP A 20 9.43 -1.28 -2.74
N GLN A 21 10.11 -2.31 -2.21
CA GLN A 21 11.39 -2.77 -2.75
C GLN A 21 11.29 -3.29 -4.19
N MET A 22 10.13 -3.84 -4.57
CA MET A 22 9.88 -4.32 -5.92
C MET A 22 9.56 -3.18 -6.91
N GLY A 23 9.33 -1.95 -6.44
CA GLY A 23 8.88 -0.85 -7.29
C GLY A 23 7.52 -1.12 -7.94
N LEU A 24 6.65 -1.89 -7.26
CA LEU A 24 5.42 -2.40 -7.87
C LEU A 24 4.44 -1.27 -8.20
N VAL A 25 4.40 -0.22 -7.39
CA VAL A 25 3.54 0.96 -7.62
C VAL A 25 3.93 1.63 -8.94
N GLU A 26 5.22 1.84 -9.15
CA GLU A 26 5.77 2.50 -10.33
C GLU A 26 5.50 1.68 -11.59
N ILE A 27 5.73 0.36 -11.52
CA ILE A 27 5.43 -0.56 -12.63
C ILE A 27 3.95 -0.46 -13.02
N ILE A 28 3.03 -0.50 -12.05
CA ILE A 28 1.60 -0.43 -12.34
C ILE A 28 1.22 0.93 -12.93
N ASN A 29 1.74 2.03 -12.40
CA ASN A 29 1.49 3.36 -12.96
C ASN A 29 2.03 3.50 -14.37
N GLN A 30 3.16 2.88 -14.71
CA GLN A 30 3.71 2.88 -16.06
C GLN A 30 2.83 2.09 -17.04
N GLU A 31 2.30 0.94 -16.62
CA GLU A 31 1.47 0.08 -17.48
C GLU A 31 0.05 0.64 -17.69
N ILE A 32 -0.55 1.23 -16.65
CA ILE A 32 -1.91 1.79 -16.71
C ILE A 32 -1.92 3.23 -17.20
N GLY A 33 -0.81 3.96 -16.99
CA GLY A 33 -0.74 5.41 -17.14
C GLY A 33 -1.32 6.13 -15.92
N GLU A 34 -1.05 7.43 -15.84
CA GLU A 34 -1.59 8.32 -14.81
C GLU A 34 -2.51 9.37 -15.44
N ASN A 35 -3.65 9.64 -14.81
CA ASN A 35 -4.58 10.69 -15.21
C ASN A 35 -4.61 11.82 -14.17
N SER A 36 -4.62 13.07 -14.63
CA SER A 36 -4.69 14.26 -13.77
C SER A 36 -5.96 14.36 -12.90
N GLN A 37 -7.00 13.60 -13.23
CA GLN A 37 -8.23 13.49 -12.43
C GLN A 37 -8.14 12.43 -11.32
N GLU A 38 -7.10 11.59 -11.31
CA GLU A 38 -6.88 10.62 -10.26
C GLU A 38 -6.52 11.31 -8.95
N LYS A 39 -7.23 10.94 -7.87
CA LYS A 39 -6.88 11.40 -6.51
C LYS A 39 -5.75 10.56 -5.91
N ILE A 40 -5.65 9.30 -6.34
CA ILE A 40 -4.66 8.30 -5.93
C ILE A 40 -4.34 7.50 -7.19
N SER A 41 -3.05 7.25 -7.44
CA SER A 41 -2.60 6.49 -8.61
C SER A 41 -3.01 5.02 -8.54
N ALA A 42 -3.14 4.39 -9.71
CA ALA A 42 -3.54 2.99 -9.82
C ALA A 42 -2.62 2.04 -9.01
N GLY A 43 -1.31 2.24 -9.06
CA GLY A 43 -0.33 1.45 -8.29
C GLY A 43 -0.56 1.56 -6.78
N MET A 44 -0.93 2.75 -6.29
CA MET A 44 -1.24 2.93 -4.88
C MET A 44 -2.54 2.24 -4.47
N VAL A 45 -3.55 2.26 -5.34
CA VAL A 45 -4.79 1.50 -5.14
C VAL A 45 -4.49 0.00 -5.04
N VAL A 46 -3.66 -0.53 -5.94
CA VAL A 46 -3.29 -1.96 -5.92
C VAL A 46 -2.47 -2.31 -4.66
N LYS A 47 -1.52 -1.46 -4.24
CA LYS A 47 -0.81 -1.65 -2.97
C LYS A 47 -1.78 -1.73 -1.79
N ALA A 48 -2.78 -0.85 -1.75
CA ALA A 48 -3.82 -0.88 -0.72
C ALA A 48 -4.71 -2.14 -0.80
N MET A 49 -5.03 -2.63 -2.01
CA MET A 49 -5.76 -3.89 -2.20
C MET A 49 -4.97 -5.10 -1.70
N ILE A 50 -3.66 -5.16 -1.96
CA ILE A 50 -2.80 -6.25 -1.49
C ILE A 50 -2.78 -6.28 0.05
N LEU A 51 -2.56 -5.12 0.68
CA LEU A 51 -2.52 -5.02 2.13
C LEU A 51 -3.88 -5.32 2.76
N ASN A 52 -4.98 -4.83 2.17
CA ASN A 52 -6.33 -5.19 2.62
C ASN A 52 -6.60 -6.69 2.43
N GLY A 53 -6.32 -7.27 1.27
CA GLY A 53 -6.61 -8.68 0.98
C GLY A 53 -5.82 -9.64 1.87
N LEU A 54 -4.59 -9.29 2.25
CA LEU A 54 -3.78 -10.10 3.17
C LEU A 54 -4.19 -9.92 4.64
N GLY A 55 -4.69 -8.75 5.02
CA GLY A 55 -5.26 -8.48 6.35
C GLY A 55 -6.69 -9.00 6.53
N PHE A 56 -7.42 -9.24 5.44
CA PHE A 56 -8.82 -9.66 5.42
C PHE A 56 -9.01 -10.94 4.60
N VAL A 57 -8.46 -12.06 5.09
CA VAL A 57 -8.74 -13.38 4.52
C VAL A 57 -10.21 -13.85 4.70
N ASN A 58 -11.02 -13.16 5.52
CA ASN A 58 -12.41 -13.52 5.82
C ASN A 58 -13.39 -12.32 5.95
N ALA A 59 -13.08 -11.13 5.41
CA ALA A 59 -14.00 -9.99 5.43
C ALA A 59 -14.04 -9.27 4.06
N PRO A 60 -15.11 -8.50 3.76
CA PRO A 60 -15.20 -7.76 2.51
C PRO A 60 -14.02 -6.80 2.32
N LEU A 61 -13.49 -6.73 1.09
CA LEU A 61 -12.44 -5.81 0.71
C LEU A 61 -12.95 -4.36 0.78
N TYR A 62 -12.54 -3.59 1.79
CA TYR A 62 -12.90 -2.17 1.90
C TYR A 62 -11.76 -1.27 1.41
N LEU A 63 -11.94 -0.64 0.25
CA LEU A 63 -11.06 0.43 -0.25
C LEU A 63 -11.36 1.75 0.47
N SER A 64 -11.13 1.79 1.79
CA SER A 64 -11.26 3.03 2.55
C SER A 64 -9.95 3.84 2.49
N LEU A 65 -10.09 5.16 2.32
CA LEU A 65 -8.98 6.12 2.28
C LEU A 65 -8.10 6.08 3.55
N LEU A 66 -8.59 5.47 4.63
CA LEU A 66 -7.90 5.32 5.90
C LEU A 66 -6.65 4.40 5.81
N ALA A 67 -6.53 3.57 4.77
CA ALA A 67 -5.36 2.73 4.54
C ALA A 67 -4.17 3.48 3.87
N LEU A 68 -4.35 4.76 3.52
CA LEU A 68 -3.32 5.61 2.90
C LEU A 68 -2.78 6.71 3.85
N ALA A 69 -3.21 6.73 5.11
CA ALA A 69 -2.80 7.71 6.11
C ALA A 69 -1.73 7.18 7.07
#